data_AF-A0A7C2KQI3-F1
#
_entry.id   AF-A0A7C2KQI3-F1
#
_cell.length_a   1.000
_cell.length_b   1.000
_cell.length_c   1.000
_cell.angle_alpha   90.00
_cell.angle_beta   90.00
_cell.angle_gamma   90.00
#
_symmetry.space_group_name_H-M   'P 1'
#
loop_
_entity.id
_entity.type
_entity.pdbx_description
1 polymer ?
#
loop_
_entity_poly.entity_id
_entity_poly.type
_entity_poly.pdbx_seq_one_letter_code
_entity_poly.pdbx_strand_id
1 'polypeptide(L)'
;MHFTFGDYKLRVHSLENKLSVQVTSDLGEVHLVSEDQCTSNFPNEICFAIENPSRQPQAMGLKRFAFGEYTFILGVNYSGELFLFHSVKLFVGKKVIDGKDTLTLAFLKDPKA
;
A
#
# COMPACT_ATOMS: atom_id res chain seq x y z
N MET A 1 -3.00 -7.86 -11.19
CA MET A 1 -3.32 -6.52 -11.72
C MET A 1 -2.11 -5.60 -11.56
N HIS A 2 -1.88 -4.69 -12.49
CA HIS A 2 -0.83 -3.67 -12.39
C HIS A 2 -1.43 -2.32 -12.78
N PHE A 3 -1.26 -1.30 -11.94
CA PHE A 3 -1.69 0.06 -12.24
C PHE A 3 -0.76 1.08 -11.59
N THR A 4 -0.82 2.32 -12.06
CA THR A 4 -0.12 3.47 -11.50
C THR A 4 -1.05 4.31 -10.65
N PHE A 5 -0.50 4.91 -9.59
CA PHE A 5 -1.19 5.85 -8.74
C PHE A 5 -0.22 6.96 -8.32
N GLY A 6 -0.29 8.10 -9.01
CA GLY A 6 0.76 9.11 -8.95
C GLY A 6 2.08 8.52 -9.45
N ASP A 7 3.15 8.73 -8.69
CA ASP A 7 4.49 8.22 -8.98
C ASP A 7 4.73 6.78 -8.50
N TYR A 8 3.70 6.12 -7.98
CA TYR A 8 3.76 4.74 -7.51
C TYR A 8 3.19 3.77 -8.54
N LYS A 9 3.85 2.62 -8.68
CA LYS A 9 3.42 1.45 -9.44
C LYS A 9 3.03 0.36 -8.47
N LEU A 10 1.77 -0.07 -8.56
CA LEU A 10 1.21 -1.11 -7.71
C LEU A 10 0.99 -2.37 -8.51
N ARG A 11 1.62 -3.46 -8.07
CA ARG A 11 1.38 -4.81 -8.57
C ARG A 11 0.61 -5.60 -7.52
N VAL A 12 -0.64 -5.91 -7.84
CA VAL A 12 -1.57 -6.60 -6.95
C VAL A 12 -1.81 -8.02 -7.44
N HIS A 13 -1.61 -8.99 -6.57
CA HIS A 13 -1.89 -10.41 -6.82
C HIS A 13 -2.87 -10.93 -5.80
N SER A 14 -3.93 -11.59 -6.25
CA SER A 14 -4.90 -12.28 -5.40
C SER A 14 -4.66 -13.79 -5.46
N LEU A 15 -4.57 -14.43 -4.28
CA LEU A 15 -4.54 -15.89 -4.17
C LEU A 15 -5.47 -16.30 -3.03
N GLU A 16 -6.58 -16.96 -3.37
CA GLU A 16 -7.60 -17.42 -2.42
C GLU A 16 -8.03 -16.30 -1.45
N ASN A 17 -7.55 -16.39 -0.20
CA ASN A 17 -7.86 -15.53 0.92
C ASN A 17 -6.70 -14.57 1.26
N LYS A 18 -5.87 -14.24 0.26
CA LYS A 18 -4.72 -13.34 0.40
C LYS A 18 -4.64 -12.36 -0.76
N LEU A 19 -4.27 -11.13 -0.43
CA LEU A 19 -3.90 -10.10 -1.39
C LEU A 19 -2.44 -9.74 -1.16
N SER A 20 -1.60 -9.91 -2.17
CA SER A 20 -0.23 -9.39 -2.17
C SER A 20 -0.20 -8.09 -2.96
N VAL A 21 0.32 -7.04 -2.35
CA VAL A 21 0.49 -5.71 -2.95
C VAL A 21 1.97 -5.38 -2.91
N GLN A 22 2.60 -5.33 -4.07
CA GLN A 22 3.97 -4.86 -4.22
C GLN A 22 3.92 -3.42 -4.75
N VAL A 23 4.66 -2.53 -4.09
CA VAL A 23 4.72 -1.11 -4.44
C VAL A 23 6.12 -0.78 -4.92
N THR A 24 6.22 -0.09 -6.04
CA THR A 24 7.48 0.36 -6.64
C THR A 24 7.33 1.76 -7.21
N SER A 25 8.44 2.40 -7.58
CA SER A 25 8.43 3.68 -8.28
C SER A 25 9.58 3.71 -9.30
N ASP A 26 9.44 4.53 -10.34
CA ASP A 26 10.58 4.88 -11.20
C ASP A 26 11.41 6.04 -10.63
N LEU A 27 10.91 6.72 -9.59
CA LEU A 27 11.58 7.89 -9.02
C LEU A 27 12.71 7.54 -8.05
N GLY A 28 12.67 6.34 -7.46
CA GLY A 28 13.61 5.88 -6.43
C GLY A 28 13.15 4.56 -5.82
N GLU A 29 13.89 4.08 -4.83
CA GLU A 29 13.52 2.88 -4.07
C GLU A 29 12.34 3.16 -3.14
N VAL A 30 11.42 2.20 -3.03
CA VAL A 30 10.22 2.33 -2.19
C VAL A 30 10.39 1.49 -0.94
N HIS A 31 10.17 2.12 0.20
CA HIS A 31 10.23 1.46 1.51
C HIS A 31 8.95 1.60 2.29
N LEU A 32 8.63 0.57 3.08
CA LEU A 32 7.61 0.65 4.11
C LEU A 32 8.07 1.59 5.22
N VAL A 33 7.28 2.63 5.50
CA VAL A 33 7.53 3.52 6.63
C VAL A 33 7.10 2.81 7.91
N SER A 34 7.91 2.90 8.97
CA SER A 34 7.55 2.33 10.26
C SER A 34 6.31 3.03 10.82
N GLU A 35 5.52 2.31 11.61
CA GLU A 35 4.27 2.85 12.18
C GLU A 35 4.52 4.11 13.02
N ASP A 36 5.68 4.20 13.67
CA ASP A 36 6.09 5.34 14.50
C ASP A 36 6.44 6.60 13.70
N GLN A 37 6.68 6.46 12.40
CA GLN A 37 7.08 7.56 11.49
C GLN A 37 5.94 8.00 10.57
N CYS A 38 4.81 7.29 10.59
CA CYS A 38 3.64 7.63 9.81
C CYS A 38 2.97 8.89 10.39
N THR A 39 2.86 9.96 9.58
CA THR A 39 2.34 11.27 10.04
C THR A 39 0.81 11.35 10.14
N SER A 40 0.11 10.23 9.95
CA SER A 40 -1.35 10.19 9.83
C SER A 40 -2.02 9.44 10.99
N ASN A 41 -3.23 9.90 11.34
CA ASN A 41 -4.03 9.44 12.48
C ASN A 41 -5.09 8.40 12.09
N PHE A 42 -5.06 7.86 10.86
CA PHE A 42 -6.07 6.91 10.43
C PHE A 42 -5.77 5.51 10.98
N PRO A 43 -6.74 4.82 11.61
CA PRO A 43 -6.57 3.43 11.96
C PRO A 43 -6.39 2.60 10.69
N ASN A 44 -5.60 1.53 10.74
CA ASN A 44 -5.41 0.58 9.64
C ASN A 44 -4.72 1.15 8.38
N GLU A 45 -3.67 1.94 8.61
CA GLU A 45 -2.90 2.60 7.57
C GLU A 45 -1.52 1.97 7.41
N ILE A 46 -1.09 1.82 6.15
CA ILE A 46 0.23 1.34 5.79
C ILE A 46 0.84 2.37 4.86
N CYS A 47 1.98 2.92 5.27
CA CYS A 47 2.66 4.01 4.57
C CYS A 47 3.89 3.49 3.81
N PHE A 48 4.08 4.02 2.62
CA PHE A 48 5.25 3.80 1.77
C PHE A 48 5.88 5.13 1.39
N ALA A 49 7.19 5.24 1.49
CA ALA A 49 7.96 6.39 1.04
C ALA A 49 8.88 6.00 -0.12
N ILE A 50 9.12 6.95 -1.03
CA ILE A 50 10.20 6.83 -2.02
C ILE A 50 11.44 7.46 -1.39
N GLU A 51 12.51 6.68 -1.23
CA GLU A 51 13.78 7.17 -0.71
C GLU A 51 14.56 7.90 -1.81
N ASN A 52 15.11 9.07 -1.45
CA ASN A 52 15.91 9.94 -2.32
C ASN A 52 15.32 10.08 -3.75
N PRO A 53 14.05 10.50 -3.87
CA PRO A 53 13.40 10.51 -5.18
C PRO A 53 14.07 11.54 -6.09
N SER A 54 14.22 11.21 -7.37
CA SER A 54 14.79 12.12 -8.38
C SER A 54 14.03 13.44 -8.55
N ARG A 55 12.76 13.49 -8.11
CA ARG A 55 11.92 14.69 -7.97
C ARG A 55 10.87 14.50 -6.89
N GLN A 56 10.27 15.58 -6.39
CA GLN A 56 9.14 15.51 -5.45
C GLN A 56 7.98 14.69 -6.05
N PRO A 57 7.51 13.61 -5.38
CA PRO A 57 6.35 12.86 -5.83
C PRO A 57 5.08 13.72 -5.80
N GLN A 58 4.19 13.51 -6.76
CA GLN A 58 2.95 14.27 -6.88
C GLN A 58 1.91 13.78 -5.87
N ALA A 59 1.39 14.71 -5.06
CA ALA A 59 0.25 14.45 -4.19
C ALA A 59 -0.99 14.05 -5.00
N MET A 60 -1.73 13.07 -4.50
CA MET A 60 -2.89 12.49 -5.15
C MET A 60 -4.02 12.31 -4.13
N GLY A 61 -5.21 12.77 -4.49
CA GLY A 61 -6.41 12.59 -3.67
C GLY A 61 -6.76 11.12 -3.45
N LEU A 62 -7.68 10.84 -2.53
CA LEU A 62 -8.04 9.48 -2.18
C LEU A 62 -8.76 8.76 -3.34
N LYS A 63 -8.37 7.52 -3.61
CA LYS A 63 -9.05 6.66 -4.58
C LYS A 63 -9.32 5.29 -3.99
N ARG A 64 -10.57 4.87 -4.07
CA ARG A 64 -11.02 3.55 -3.63
C ARG A 64 -10.79 2.50 -4.71
N PHE A 65 -10.28 1.34 -4.30
CA PHE A 65 -10.12 0.16 -5.12
C PHE A 65 -10.84 -1.02 -4.48
N ALA A 66 -11.43 -1.88 -5.30
CA ALA A 66 -12.14 -3.07 -4.86
C ALA A 66 -11.59 -4.32 -5.53
N PHE A 67 -11.40 -5.38 -4.75
CA PHE A 67 -10.90 -6.69 -5.18
C PHE A 67 -11.75 -7.78 -4.53
N GLY A 68 -12.74 -8.32 -5.26
CA GLY A 68 -13.76 -9.17 -4.65
C GLY A 68 -14.55 -8.39 -3.60
N GLU A 69 -14.63 -8.91 -2.38
CA GLU A 69 -15.27 -8.23 -1.24
C GLU A 69 -14.35 -7.21 -0.53
N TYR A 70 -13.08 -7.12 -0.94
CA TYR A 70 -12.10 -6.27 -0.27
C TYR A 70 -12.04 -4.89 -0.88
N THR A 71 -12.01 -3.89 -0.01
CA THR A 71 -11.82 -2.50 -0.41
C THR A 71 -10.59 -1.95 0.27
N PHE A 72 -9.73 -1.30 -0.50
CA PHE A 72 -8.68 -0.45 0.04
C PHE A 72 -8.74 0.93 -0.60
N ILE A 73 -8.20 1.91 0.10
CA ILE A 73 -8.12 3.29 -0.37
C ILE A 73 -6.65 3.62 -0.49
N LEU A 74 -6.27 4.25 -1.60
CA LEU A 74 -4.95 4.82 -1.79
C LEU A 74 -5.02 6.35 -1.74
N GLY A 75 -4.00 6.96 -1.16
CA GLY A 75 -3.78 8.41 -1.21
C GLY A 75 -2.29 8.71 -1.25
N VAL A 76 -1.89 9.82 -1.88
CA VAL A 76 -0.52 10.33 -1.78
C VAL A 76 -0.56 11.70 -1.12
N ASN A 77 0.09 11.86 0.04
CA ASN A 77 0.07 13.15 0.74
C ASN A 77 0.98 14.19 0.08
N TYR A 78 1.05 15.40 0.67
CA TYR A 78 1.89 16.49 0.18
C TYR A 78 3.40 16.20 0.28
N SER A 79 3.82 15.34 1.21
CA SER A 79 5.20 14.87 1.34
C SER A 79 5.56 13.85 0.26
N GLY A 80 4.58 13.37 -0.52
CA GLY A 80 4.77 12.37 -1.55
C GLY A 80 4.69 10.93 -1.05
N GLU A 81 4.25 10.70 0.18
CA GLU A 81 4.10 9.37 0.78
C GLU A 81 2.80 8.71 0.33
N LEU A 82 2.85 7.43 -0.04
CA LEU A 82 1.69 6.63 -0.39
C LEU A 82 1.10 5.97 0.85
N PHE A 83 -0.19 6.18 1.06
CA PHE A 83 -0.96 5.55 2.11
C PHE A 83 -1.92 4.53 1.52
N LEU A 84 -1.91 3.33 2.11
CA LEU A 84 -2.89 2.28 1.85
C LEU A 84 -3.73 2.10 3.11
N PHE A 85 -5.02 2.42 3.00
CA PHE A 85 -6.01 2.22 4.06
C PHE A 85 -6.81 0.95 3.78
N HIS A 86 -7.08 0.17 4.82
CA HIS A 86 -7.95 -1.01 4.73
C HIS A 86 -9.16 -0.90 5.67
N SER A 87 -10.34 -1.27 5.16
CA SER A 87 -11.63 -1.05 5.85
C SER A 87 -11.98 -2.10 6.90
N VAL A 88 -11.21 -3.19 7.01
CA VAL A 88 -11.45 -4.31 7.94
C VAL A 88 -10.14 -4.73 8.60
N LYS A 89 -10.20 -5.37 9.77
CA LYS A 89 -9.00 -5.89 10.46
C LYS A 89 -8.38 -7.02 9.64
N LEU A 90 -7.11 -6.89 9.27
CA LEU A 90 -6.37 -7.84 8.44
C LEU A 90 -5.11 -8.32 9.15
N PHE A 91 -4.63 -9.52 8.78
CA PHE A 91 -3.24 -9.86 9.05
C PHE A 91 -2.37 -9.22 7.98
N VAL A 92 -1.56 -8.25 8.41
CA VAL A 92 -0.62 -7.55 7.56
C VAL A 92 0.76 -8.17 7.76
N GLY A 93 1.23 -8.91 6.76
CA GLY A 93 2.61 -9.39 6.68
C GLY A 93 3.46 -8.47 5.83
N LYS A 94 4.54 -7.95 6.39
CA LYS A 94 5.57 -7.21 5.66
C LYS A 94 6.65 -8.20 5.22
N LYS A 95 6.97 -8.24 3.92
CA LYS A 95 8.00 -9.14 3.36
C LYS A 95 8.78 -8.42 2.27
N VAL A 96 10.04 -8.79 2.09
CA VAL A 96 10.84 -8.40 0.92
C VAL A 96 10.72 -9.51 -0.12
N ILE A 97 10.28 -9.18 -1.33
CA ILE A 97 10.19 -10.11 -2.47
C ILE A 97 10.94 -9.45 -3.64
N ASP A 98 11.91 -10.16 -4.22
CA ASP A 98 12.78 -9.64 -5.29
C ASP A 98 13.47 -8.32 -4.90
N GLY A 99 13.91 -8.20 -3.65
CA GLY A 99 14.53 -6.99 -3.11
C GLY A 99 13.56 -5.82 -2.89
N LYS A 100 12.25 -6.02 -3.08
CA LYS A 100 11.23 -4.97 -2.97
C LYS A 100 10.28 -5.24 -1.81
N ASP A 101 10.00 -4.20 -1.04
CA ASP A 101 8.99 -4.24 0.00
C ASP A 101 7.63 -4.62 -0.60
N THR A 102 7.06 -5.68 -0.03
CA THR A 102 5.80 -6.27 -0.45
C THR A 102 4.91 -6.47 0.75
N LEU A 103 3.70 -5.96 0.61
CA LEU A 103 2.66 -6.13 1.59
C LEU A 103 1.86 -7.40 1.27
N THR A 104 1.69 -8.26 2.26
CA THR A 104 0.76 -9.39 2.18
C THR A 104 -0.38 -9.16 3.15
N LEU A 105 -1.58 -9.04 2.64
CA LEU A 105 -2.81 -8.93 3.40
C LEU A 105 -3.48 -10.30 3.40
N ALA A 106 -3.68 -10.89 4.58
CA ALA A 106 -4.34 -12.18 4.75
C ALA A 106 -5.59 -12.06 5.63
N PHE A 107 -6.64 -12.80 5.28
CA PHE A 107 -7.90 -12.80 6.04
C PHE A 107 -7.80 -13.72 7.26
N LEU A 108 -8.36 -13.25 8.38
CA LEU A 108 -8.89 -14.16 9.40
C LEU A 108 -10.02 -14.95 8.73
N LYS A 109 -10.11 -16.26 8.97
CA LYS A 109 -11.19 -17.10 8.44
C LYS A 109 -12.54 -16.40 8.61
N ASP A 110 -13.26 -16.30 7.49
CA ASP A 110 -14.56 -15.66 7.26
C ASP A 110 -14.66 -14.16 7.62
N PRO A 111 -14.73 -13.24 6.62
CA PRO A 111 -15.14 -11.85 6.85
C PRO A 111 -16.59 -11.73 7.35
N LYS A 112 -17.32 -12.85 7.42
CA LYS A 112 -18.67 -13.01 7.96
C LYS A 112 -18.71 -14.23 8.90
N ALA A 113 -18.15 -14.11 10.09
CA ALA A 113 -18.54 -14.96 11.22
C ALA A 113 -19.26 -14.08 12.25
#